data_AF-R9ID14-F1
#
_entry.id   AF-R9ID14-F1
#
_cell.length_a   1.000
_cell.length_b   1.000
_cell.length_c   1.000
_cell.angle_alpha   90.00
_cell.angle_beta   90.00
_cell.angle_gamma   90.00
#
_symmetry.space_group_name_H-M   'P 1'
#
loop_
_entity.id
_entity.type
_entity.pdbx_description
1 polymer ?
#
loop_
_entity_poly.entity_id
_entity_poly.type
_entity_poly.pdbx_seq_one_letter_code
_entity_poly.pdbx_strand_id
1 'polypeptide(L)'
;MSNNSKISWTTTTWNVTAGCDPISDGCKNCYARMMAERLKAMGQAKYQNGFIPTIHPECLNEPFEWKGNKLVFVVSMGDLFHKDIPFDFIDKVMEVITKCPQHTFQILTKRAERMYEYFSVHTIPENV
;
A
#
# COMPACT_ATOMS: atom_id res chain seq x y z
N MET A 1 -20.09 -0.83 1.96
CA MET A 1 -19.41 -2.09 2.35
C MET A 1 -18.46 -1.77 3.48
N SER A 2 -18.35 -2.61 4.50
CA SER A 2 -17.54 -2.31 5.69
C SER A 2 -16.07 -2.08 5.30
N ASN A 3 -15.56 -0.86 5.46
CA ASN A 3 -14.13 -0.53 5.31
C ASN A 3 -13.26 -1.15 6.42
N ASN A 4 -13.71 -2.23 7.05
CA ASN A 4 -12.98 -2.89 8.13
C ASN A 4 -12.11 -4.00 7.53
N SER A 5 -10.81 -3.89 7.76
CA SER A 5 -9.84 -4.92 7.37
C SER A 5 -10.09 -6.22 8.13
N LYS A 6 -9.77 -7.36 7.50
CA LYS A 6 -9.66 -8.65 8.20
C LYS A 6 -8.30 -8.83 8.90
N ILE A 7 -7.37 -7.91 8.69
CA ILE A 7 -6.08 -7.88 9.37
C ILE A 7 -6.30 -7.29 10.76
N SER A 8 -6.07 -8.10 11.81
CA SER A 8 -6.53 -7.83 13.18
C SER A 8 -5.96 -6.56 13.83
N TRP A 9 -4.80 -6.10 13.38
CA TRP A 9 -4.09 -4.95 13.97
C TRP A 9 -4.31 -3.63 13.23
N THR A 10 -5.14 -3.60 12.19
CA THR A 10 -5.43 -2.37 11.43
C THR A 10 -6.94 -2.19 11.25
N THR A 11 -7.40 -0.95 11.16
CA THR A 11 -8.82 -0.70 10.91
C THR A 11 -9.16 -0.91 9.45
N THR A 12 -8.30 -0.45 8.52
CA THR A 12 -8.54 -0.54 7.08
C THR A 12 -7.25 -0.68 6.29
N THR A 13 -7.34 -1.02 5.02
CA THR A 13 -6.19 -1.12 4.11
C THR A 13 -6.40 -0.21 2.92
N TRP A 14 -5.34 0.47 2.48
CA TRP A 14 -5.40 1.46 1.41
C TRP A 14 -4.52 1.08 0.23
N ASN A 15 -4.88 0.04 -0.51
CA ASN A 15 -4.00 -0.53 -1.55
C ASN A 15 -3.83 0.38 -2.79
N VAL A 16 -3.07 1.47 -2.69
CA VAL A 16 -2.67 2.36 -3.79
C VAL A 16 -1.68 1.72 -4.75
N THR A 17 -1.08 0.60 -4.35
CA THR A 17 -0.29 -0.28 -5.20
C THR A 17 -0.67 -1.73 -4.92
N ALA A 18 -0.44 -2.61 -5.89
CA ALA A 18 -0.51 -4.05 -5.72
C ALA A 18 0.71 -4.72 -6.37
N GLY A 19 1.04 -5.93 -5.94
CA GLY A 19 2.15 -6.72 -6.48
C GLY A 19 3.53 -6.36 -5.93
N CYS A 20 4.46 -7.31 -6.01
CA CYS A 20 5.85 -7.17 -5.57
C CYS A 20 6.70 -8.36 -6.06
N ASP A 21 8.00 -8.14 -6.27
CA ASP A 21 8.97 -9.23 -6.49
C ASP A 21 9.49 -9.83 -5.17
N PRO A 22 9.73 -11.16 -5.10
CA PRO A 22 10.39 -11.77 -3.95
C PRO A 22 11.86 -11.34 -3.86
N ILE A 23 12.29 -10.90 -2.67
CA ILE A 23 13.68 -10.46 -2.42
C ILE A 23 14.40 -11.29 -1.35
N SER A 24 13.70 -12.21 -0.67
CA SER A 24 14.26 -13.08 0.37
C SER A 24 13.38 -14.31 0.60
N ASP A 25 13.90 -15.26 1.36
CA ASP A 25 13.17 -16.45 1.80
C ASP A 25 11.88 -16.16 2.56
N GLY A 26 11.80 -15.00 3.22
CA GLY A 26 10.59 -14.51 3.85
C GLY A 26 9.43 -14.19 2.88
N CYS A 27 9.64 -14.31 1.57
CA CYS A 27 8.60 -14.15 0.55
C CYS A 27 8.00 -15.48 0.06
N LYS A 28 8.57 -16.64 0.43
CA LYS A 28 8.13 -17.97 -0.04
C LYS A 28 6.63 -18.22 0.18
N ASN A 29 6.09 -17.79 1.34
CA ASN A 29 4.68 -17.98 1.73
C ASN A 29 3.88 -16.67 1.74
N CYS A 30 4.15 -15.76 0.79
CA CYS A 30 3.45 -14.49 0.70
C CYS A 30 1.93 -14.67 0.46
N TYR A 31 1.09 -14.28 1.44
CA TYR A 31 -0.36 -14.34 1.30
C TYR A 31 -0.88 -13.43 0.18
N ALA A 32 -0.27 -12.26 0.01
CA ALA A 32 -0.71 -11.26 -0.96
C ALA A 32 -0.60 -11.79 -2.40
N ARG A 33 0.46 -12.57 -2.68
CA ARG A 33 0.63 -13.25 -3.98
C ARG A 33 -0.51 -14.23 -4.26
N MET A 34 -0.80 -15.14 -3.33
CA MET A 34 -1.89 -16.10 -3.49
C MET A 34 -3.25 -15.41 -3.63
N MET A 35 -3.48 -14.35 -2.85
CA MET A 35 -4.71 -13.58 -2.90
C MET A 35 -4.87 -12.82 -4.22
N ALA A 36 -3.79 -12.21 -4.75
CA ALA A 36 -3.84 -11.50 -6.02
C ALA A 36 -4.18 -12.43 -7.19
N GLU A 37 -3.58 -13.62 -7.26
CA GLU A 37 -3.92 -14.63 -8.28
C GLU A 37 -5.38 -15.10 -8.16
N ARG A 38 -5.88 -15.26 -6.93
CA ARG A 38 -7.30 -15.57 -6.71
C ARG A 38 -8.21 -14.45 -7.20
N LEU A 39 -7.91 -13.19 -6.87
CA LEU A 39 -8.71 -12.04 -7.26
C LEU A 39 -8.69 -11.82 -8.78
N LYS A 40 -7.55 -12.08 -9.42
CA LYS A 40 -7.43 -12.15 -10.88
C LYS A 40 -8.35 -13.20 -11.49
N ALA A 41 -8.31 -14.43 -10.98
CA ALA A 41 -9.18 -15.51 -11.45
C ALA A 41 -10.67 -15.22 -11.22
N MET A 42 -11.00 -14.40 -10.22
CA MET A 42 -12.36 -13.89 -9.95
C MET A 42 -12.76 -12.69 -10.82
N GLY A 43 -11.90 -12.22 -11.73
CA GLY A 43 -12.18 -11.09 -12.62
C GLY A 43 -12.17 -9.72 -11.92
N GLN A 44 -11.51 -9.58 -10.77
CA GLN A 44 -11.40 -8.29 -10.08
C GLN A 44 -10.48 -7.35 -10.86
N ALA A 45 -11.05 -6.28 -11.42
CA ALA A 45 -10.34 -5.34 -12.30
C ALA A 45 -9.03 -4.81 -11.69
N LYS A 46 -9.04 -4.45 -10.39
CA LYS A 46 -7.86 -3.96 -9.67
C LYS A 46 -6.69 -4.96 -9.67
N TYR A 47 -6.96 -6.26 -9.76
CA TYR A 47 -5.96 -7.32 -9.70
C TYR A 47 -5.82 -8.08 -11.03
N GLN A 48 -6.24 -7.49 -12.15
CA GLN A 48 -6.13 -8.12 -13.47
C GLN A 48 -4.68 -8.49 -13.85
N ASN A 49 -3.71 -7.73 -13.33
CA ASN A 49 -2.28 -7.99 -13.52
C ASN A 49 -1.72 -9.06 -12.56
N GLY A 50 -2.55 -9.68 -11.71
CA GLY A 50 -2.10 -10.63 -10.70
C GLY A 50 -1.18 -9.97 -9.68
N PHE A 51 -0.06 -10.62 -9.36
CA PHE A 51 0.92 -10.08 -8.40
C PHE A 51 2.03 -9.22 -9.03
N ILE A 52 1.84 -8.72 -10.26
CA ILE A 52 2.78 -7.80 -10.92
C ILE A 52 2.64 -6.40 -10.29
N PRO A 53 3.76 -5.72 -9.93
CA PRO A 53 3.75 -4.35 -9.43
C PRO A 53 2.90 -3.42 -10.29
N THR A 54 1.85 -2.84 -9.70
CA THR A 54 0.87 -1.99 -10.38
C THR A 54 0.48 -0.85 -9.44
N ILE A 55 0.47 0.39 -9.95
CA ILE A 55 -0.08 1.55 -9.24
C ILE A 55 -1.58 1.68 -9.50
N HIS A 56 -2.30 2.22 -8.52
CA HIS A 56 -3.74 2.49 -8.55
C HIS A 56 -4.01 3.97 -8.22
N PRO A 57 -3.76 4.91 -9.16
CA PRO A 57 -4.00 6.34 -8.94
C PRO A 57 -5.44 6.66 -8.55
N GLU A 58 -6.40 5.87 -9.02
CA GLU A 58 -7.82 5.98 -8.68
C GLU A 58 -8.09 5.79 -7.18
N CYS A 59 -7.20 5.10 -6.48
CA CYS A 59 -7.31 4.84 -5.04
C CYS A 59 -6.74 5.97 -4.18
N LEU A 60 -6.01 6.95 -4.76
CA LEU A 60 -5.36 8.00 -3.98
C LEU A 60 -6.33 8.80 -3.11
N ASN A 61 -7.56 8.99 -3.58
CA ASN A 61 -8.54 9.81 -2.87
C ASN A 61 -9.34 9.05 -1.80
N GLU A 62 -9.18 7.72 -1.69
CA GLU A 62 -9.93 6.92 -0.71
C GLU A 62 -9.85 7.44 0.74
N PRO A 63 -8.68 7.90 1.25
CA PRO A 63 -8.58 8.36 2.64
C PRO A 63 -9.42 9.60 2.96
N PHE A 64 -9.70 10.47 1.99
CA PHE A 64 -10.53 11.65 2.20
C PHE A 64 -12.01 11.30 2.44
N GLU A 65 -12.45 10.14 1.96
CA GLU A 65 -13.84 9.69 2.03
C GLU A 65 -14.15 8.89 3.31
N TRP A 66 -13.13 8.53 4.09
CA TRP A 66 -13.31 7.73 5.29
C TRP A 66 -13.82 8.55 6.47
N LYS A 67 -14.78 7.97 7.20
CA LYS A 67 -15.34 8.58 8.41
C LYS A 67 -14.63 8.10 9.67
N GLY A 68 -14.43 9.04 10.60
CA GLY A 68 -13.80 8.80 11.90
C GLY A 68 -12.31 8.50 11.81
N ASN A 69 -11.69 8.24 12.96
CA ASN A 69 -10.26 7.94 12.99
C ASN A 69 -10.02 6.50 12.53
N LYS A 70 -8.99 6.29 11.70
CA LYS A 70 -8.64 4.99 11.14
C LYS A 70 -7.16 4.74 11.39
N LEU A 71 -6.85 3.51 11.80
CA LEU A 71 -5.52 2.95 11.64
C LEU A 71 -5.47 2.28 10.26
N VAL A 72 -4.56 2.72 9.39
CA VAL A 72 -4.59 2.45 7.94
C VAL A 72 -3.31 1.76 7.51
N PHE A 73 -3.41 0.55 6.98
CA PHE A 73 -2.26 -0.11 6.35
C PHE A 73 -2.15 0.28 4.87
N VAL A 74 -1.11 1.04 4.50
CA VAL A 74 -0.97 1.69 3.18
C VAL A 74 -0.80 0.72 2.02
N VAL A 75 -0.22 -0.46 2.22
CA VAL A 75 -0.14 -1.47 1.15
C VAL A 75 -0.15 -2.86 1.75
N SER A 76 -1.32 -3.51 1.76
CA SER A 76 -1.48 -4.90 2.21
C SER A 76 -1.33 -5.92 1.09
N MET A 77 -1.29 -5.49 -0.16
CA MET A 77 -1.28 -6.35 -1.35
C MET A 77 -0.06 -6.16 -2.26
N GLY A 78 1.00 -5.54 -1.76
CA GLY A 78 2.21 -5.17 -2.53
C GLY A 78 3.31 -4.56 -1.65
N ASP A 79 4.17 -3.74 -2.23
CA ASP A 79 5.20 -2.97 -1.52
C ASP A 79 5.30 -1.55 -2.11
N LEU A 80 5.08 -0.52 -1.29
CA LEU A 80 5.08 0.88 -1.74
C LEU A 80 6.43 1.32 -2.31
N PHE A 81 7.53 0.77 -1.77
CA PHE A 81 8.90 1.11 -2.18
C PHE A 81 9.45 0.08 -3.17
N HIS A 82 8.60 -0.54 -4.00
CA HIS A 82 9.07 -1.37 -5.10
C HIS A 82 9.86 -0.53 -6.12
N LYS A 83 10.87 -1.13 -6.77
CA LYS A 83 11.73 -0.45 -7.76
C LYS A 83 10.96 0.13 -8.95
N ASP A 84 9.83 -0.50 -9.30
CA ASP A 84 8.97 -0.11 -10.42
C ASP A 84 7.87 0.87 -10.01
N ILE A 85 7.79 1.23 -8.72
CA ILE A 85 6.92 2.30 -8.23
C ILE A 85 7.76 3.58 -8.21
N PRO A 86 7.44 4.56 -9.08
CA PRO A 86 8.25 5.77 -9.18
C PRO A 86 8.00 6.71 -7.98
N PHE A 87 9.03 7.45 -7.59
CA PHE A 87 8.99 8.31 -6.40
C PHE A 87 7.95 9.43 -6.51
N ASP A 88 7.65 9.92 -7.71
CA ASP A 88 6.58 10.90 -7.95
C ASP A 88 5.18 10.36 -7.59
N PHE A 89 4.97 9.04 -7.65
CA PHE A 89 3.77 8.40 -7.14
C PHE A 89 3.79 8.29 -5.60
N ILE A 90 4.95 7.98 -5.01
CA ILE A 90 5.11 7.96 -3.56
C ILE A 90 4.87 9.36 -2.96
N ASP A 91 5.31 10.43 -3.65
CA ASP A 91 5.03 11.82 -3.24
C ASP A 91 3.53 12.08 -3.10
N LYS A 92 2.73 11.64 -4.08
CA LYS A 92 1.26 11.75 -4.03
C LYS A 92 0.68 10.96 -2.87
N VAL A 93 1.23 9.78 -2.57
CA VAL A 93 0.80 8.97 -1.42
C VAL A 93 1.11 9.70 -0.11
N MET A 94 2.32 10.24 0.06
CA MET A 94 2.71 11.01 1.24
C MET A 94 1.89 12.29 1.39
N GLU A 95 1.59 12.99 0.29
CA GLU A 95 0.73 14.17 0.29
C GLU A 95 -0.68 13.86 0.82
N VAL A 96 -1.28 12.74 0.39
CA VAL A 96 -2.58 12.29 0.90
C VAL A 96 -2.48 11.96 2.38
N ILE A 97 -1.42 11.27 2.82
CA ILE A 97 -1.18 10.97 4.24
C ILE A 97 -1.15 12.26 5.06
N THR A 98 -0.36 13.25 4.66
CA THR A 98 -0.26 14.55 5.34
C THR A 98 -1.60 15.30 5.36
N LYS A 99 -2.39 15.22 4.27
CA LYS A 99 -3.70 15.87 4.17
C LYS A 99 -4.82 15.14 4.93
N CYS A 100 -4.55 13.96 5.48
CA CYS A 100 -5.50 13.19 6.28
C CYS A 100 -4.99 12.97 7.72
N PRO A 101 -4.73 14.04 8.50
CA PRO A 101 -4.14 13.95 9.84
C PRO A 101 -5.03 13.23 10.87
N GLN A 102 -6.33 13.09 10.60
CA GLN A 102 -7.27 12.33 11.42
C GLN A 102 -7.05 10.80 11.36
N HIS A 103 -6.24 10.31 10.42
CA HIS A 103 -5.88 8.91 10.27
C HIS A 103 -4.41 8.68 10.63
N THR A 104 -4.12 7.51 11.18
CA THR A 104 -2.76 7.03 11.42
C THR A 104 -2.44 6.00 10.36
N PHE A 105 -1.40 6.23 9.56
CA PHE A 105 -0.99 5.37 8.47
C PHE A 105 0.16 4.48 8.92
N GLN A 106 0.20 3.25 8.40
CA GLN A 106 1.24 2.27 8.69
C GLN A 106 1.84 1.84 7.37
N ILE A 107 3.15 2.03 7.23
CA ILE A 107 3.91 1.64 6.03
C ILE A 107 4.86 0.51 6.43
N LEU A 108 4.82 -0.57 5.66
CA LEU A 108 5.72 -1.71 5.81
C LEU A 108 6.36 -2.02 4.48
N THR A 109 7.68 -2.20 4.48
CA THR A 109 8.45 -2.57 3.29
C THR A 109 9.59 -3.49 3.66
N LYS A 110 9.98 -4.37 2.74
CA LYS A 110 11.25 -5.11 2.83
C LYS A 110 12.38 -4.42 2.06
N ARG A 111 12.10 -3.30 1.39
CA ARG A 111 13.02 -2.56 0.53
C ARG A 111 13.56 -1.33 1.26
N ALA A 112 14.19 -1.58 2.42
CA ALA A 112 14.67 -0.54 3.32
C ALA A 112 15.63 0.45 2.66
N GLU A 113 16.47 -0.01 1.73
CA GLU A 113 17.40 0.86 0.97
C GLU A 113 16.65 1.90 0.13
N ARG A 114 15.59 1.49 -0.58
CA ARG A 114 14.79 2.39 -1.42
C ARG A 114 13.92 3.32 -0.60
N MET A 115 13.42 2.85 0.54
CA MET A 115 12.75 3.71 1.51
C MET A 115 13.71 4.77 2.10
N TYR A 116 14.93 4.36 2.43
CA TYR A 116 15.96 5.28 2.92
C TYR A 116 16.36 6.29 1.85
N GLU A 117 16.58 5.86 0.60
CA GLU A 117 16.82 6.75 -0.54
C GLU A 117 15.74 7.83 -0.64
N TYR A 118 14.47 7.42 -0.58
CA TYR A 118 13.33 8.34 -0.63
C TYR A 118 13.34 9.33 0.55
N PHE A 119 13.39 8.84 1.80
CA PHE A 119 13.34 9.70 2.99
C PHE A 119 14.65 10.42 3.33
N SER A 120 15.73 10.18 2.59
CA SER A 120 16.97 10.97 2.73
C SER A 120 16.81 12.41 2.26
N VAL A 121 15.81 12.67 1.40
CA VAL A 121 15.51 13.99 0.83
C VAL A 121 14.05 14.42 1.03
N HIS A 122 13.22 13.59 1.68
CA HIS A 122 11.82 13.88 1.99
C HIS A 122 11.54 13.73 3.49
N THR A 123 10.70 14.60 4.04
CA THR A 123 10.24 14.51 5.42
C THR A 123 9.22 13.38 5.58
N ILE A 124 9.36 12.57 6.64
CA ILE A 124 8.37 11.56 7.01
C ILE A 124 7.13 12.28 7.58
N PRO A 125 5.90 12.03 7.10
CA PRO A 125 4.69 12.61 7.68
C PRO A 125 4.52 12.23 9.16
N GLU A 126 4.02 13.16 9.99
CA GLU A 126 3.87 12.94 11.45
C GLU A 126 2.86 11.83 11.81
N ASN A 127 1.96 11.49 10.89
CA ASN A 127 0.92 10.48 11.06
C ASN A 127 1.26 9.15 10.38
N VAL A 128 2.55 8.82 10.26
CA VAL A 128 3.11 7.54 9.79
C VAL A 128 3.84 6.82 10.92
#